data_AF-A0A821INN3-F1
#
_entry.id   AF-A0A821INN3-F1
#
_cell.length_a   1.000
_cell.length_b   1.000
_cell.length_c   1.000
_cell.angle_alpha   90.00
_cell.angle_beta   90.00
_cell.angle_gamma   90.00
#
_symmetry.space_group_name_H-M   'P 1'
#
loop_
_entity.id
_entity.type
_entity.pdbx_description
1 polymer ?
#
loop_
_entity_poly.entity_id
_entity_poly.type
_entity_poly.pdbx_seq_one_letter_code
_entity_poly.pdbx_strand_id
1 'polypeptide(L)' 'MKDSLDLSAISPGLSEPSSLKHVCSNEILIRNQPYIITMSVHNSKQPQIDLEVEAKESADQW' A
#
# COMPACT_ATOMS: atom_id res chain seq x y z
N MET A 1 0.39 -34.07 -23.07
CA MET A 1 -0.63 -33.01 -22.93
C MET A 1 0.12 -31.73 -22.65
N LYS A 2 -0.06 -30.69 -23.45
CA LYS A 2 0.55 -29.36 -23.24
C LYS A 2 -0.56 -28.49 -22.66
N ASP A 3 -0.49 -28.17 -21.38
CA ASP A 3 -1.35 -27.14 -20.78
C ASP A 3 -0.87 -25.77 -21.29
N SER A 4 -1.49 -25.31 -22.37
CA SER A 4 -1.29 -23.98 -22.91
C SER A 4 -2.18 -23.01 -22.15
N LEU A 5 -1.60 -22.14 -21.34
CA LEU A 5 -2.30 -21.03 -20.73
C LEU A 5 -2.53 -19.95 -21.80
N ASP A 6 -3.77 -19.81 -22.24
CA ASP A 6 -4.21 -18.73 -23.12
C ASP A 6 -4.43 -17.46 -22.28
N LEU A 7 -3.56 -16.46 -22.46
CA LEU A 7 -3.59 -15.16 -21.76
C LEU A 7 -4.30 -14.08 -22.57
N SER A 8 -5.25 -14.45 -23.43
CA SER A 8 -6.08 -13.49 -24.18
C SER A 8 -7.12 -12.73 -23.32
N ALA A 9 -7.21 -13.01 -22.01
CA ALA A 9 -8.21 -12.42 -21.12
C ALA A 9 -7.72 -11.21 -20.28
N ILE A 10 -6.57 -10.60 -20.59
CA ILE A 10 -6.17 -9.34 -19.94
C ILE A 10 -6.69 -8.18 -20.80
N SER A 11 -7.93 -7.76 -20.54
CA SER A 11 -8.56 -6.64 -21.22
C SER A 11 -7.78 -5.33 -20.96
N PRO A 12 -7.41 -4.56 -22.01
CA PRO A 12 -6.73 -3.29 -21.88
C PRO A 12 -7.77 -2.19 -21.64
N GLY A 13 -7.90 -1.71 -20.40
CA GLY A 13 -8.74 -0.56 -20.14
C GLY A 13 -8.93 -0.27 -18.67
N LEU A 14 -8.07 0.60 -18.12
CA LEU A 14 -8.41 1.69 -17.18
C LEU A 14 -7.13 2.47 -16.80
N SER A 15 -6.98 3.61 -17.47
CA SER A 15 -6.61 4.93 -16.94
C SER A 15 -5.45 5.09 -15.94
N GLU A 16 -4.40 5.78 -16.41
CA GLU A 16 -3.38 6.58 -15.69
C GLU A 16 -2.60 5.97 -14.50
N PRO A 17 -1.26 6.11 -14.45
CA PRO A 17 -0.45 5.54 -13.39
C PRO A 17 -0.51 6.42 -12.13
N SER A 18 -1.47 6.21 -11.24
CA SER A 18 -1.26 6.63 -9.85
C SER A 18 -0.29 5.66 -9.19
N SER A 19 1.00 5.99 -9.26
CA SER A 19 2.12 5.15 -8.80
C SER A 19 2.24 5.15 -7.28
N LEU A 20 1.21 4.67 -6.59
CA LEU A 20 1.25 4.43 -5.16
C LEU A 20 2.10 3.17 -4.94
N LYS A 21 3.32 3.34 -4.45
CA LYS A 21 4.18 2.23 -4.02
C LYS A 21 4.11 2.16 -2.51
N HIS A 22 3.51 1.10 -1.98
CA HIS A 22 3.64 0.73 -0.58
C HIS A 22 5.13 0.49 -0.28
N VAL A 23 5.70 1.20 0.71
CA VAL A 23 7.15 1.16 0.97
C VAL A 23 7.47 0.28 2.16
N CYS A 24 6.83 0.49 3.30
CA CYS A 24 7.02 -0.32 4.49
C CYS A 24 5.88 -0.16 5.49
N SER A 25 5.66 -1.20 6.29
CA SER A 25 4.87 -1.14 7.52
C SER A 25 5.74 -1.62 8.68
N ASN A 26 5.77 -0.85 9.77
CA ASN A 26 6.54 -1.18 10.97
C ASN A 26 5.69 -1.02 12.22
N GLU A 27 5.91 -1.90 13.20
CA GLU A 27 5.37 -1.74 14.53
C GLU A 27 6.30 -0.87 15.38
N ILE A 28 5.73 0.15 16.04
CA ILE A 28 6.46 1.08 16.90
C ILE A 28 5.71 1.23 18.22
N LEU A 29 6.47 1.28 19.32
CA LEU A 29 5.93 1.58 20.65
C LEU A 29 5.94 3.10 20.89
N ILE A 30 4.78 3.71 21.02
CA ILE A 30 4.62 5.12 21.41
C ILE A 30 3.97 5.13 22.79
N ARG A 31 4.65 5.71 23.79
CA ARG A 31 4.19 5.72 25.20
C ARG A 31 3.81 4.32 25.72
N ASN A 32 4.59 3.30 25.33
CA ASN A 32 4.38 1.90 25.69
C ASN A 32 3.10 1.27 25.12
N GLN A 33 2.46 1.90 24.13
CA GLN A 33 1.37 1.33 23.36
C GLN A 33 1.85 0.98 21.93
N PRO A 34 1.48 -0.19 21.40
CA PRO A 34 1.90 -0.61 20.07
C PRO A 34 1.04 0.02 18.97
N TYR A 35 1.72 0.62 17.98
CA TYR A 35 1.12 1.18 16.78
C TYR A 35 1.74 0.54 15.54
N ILE A 36 0.96 0.37 14.48
CA ILE A 36 1.47 0.06 13.15
C ILE A 36 1.53 1.37 12.37
N ILE A 37 2.70 1.72 11.85
CA ILE A 37 2.86 2.83 10.92
C ILE A 37 3.10 2.26 9.53
N THR A 38 2.20 2.57 8.61
CA THR A 38 2.29 2.23 7.19
C THR A 38 2.67 3.46 6.38
N MET A 39 3.72 3.35 5.58
CA MET A 39 4.19 4.43 4.70
C MET A 39 4.04 4.04 3.24
N SER A 40 3.39 4.92 2.49
CA SER A 40 3.20 4.80 1.03
C SER A 40 3.79 6.00 0.33
N VAL A 41 4.48 5.78 -0.78
CA VAL A 41 5.07 6.87 -1.59
C VAL A 41 4.38 6.91 -2.94
N HIS A 42 3.87 8.09 -3.27
CA HIS A 42 3.21 8.36 -4.54
C HIS A 42 4.26 8.94 -5.47
N ASN A 43 4.64 8.16 -6.47
CA ASN A 43 5.56 8.63 -7.51
C ASN A 43 4.79 9.46 -8.54
N SER A 44 4.47 10.69 -8.16
CA SER A 44 3.79 11.68 -8.99
C SER A 44 4.79 12.77 -9.44
N LYS A 45 4.36 13.72 -10.27
CA LYS A 45 5.19 14.90 -10.64
C LYS A 45 5.59 15.72 -9.39
N GLN A 46 4.85 15.59 -8.30
CA GLN A 46 5.24 16.03 -6.95
C GLN A 46 5.22 14.79 -6.04
N PRO A 47 6.37 14.29 -5.57
CA PRO A 47 6.38 13.11 -4.72
C PRO A 47 5.61 13.38 -3.43
N GLN A 48 4.66 12.51 -3.11
CA GLN A 48 3.86 12.58 -1.88
C GLN A 48 4.14 11.34 -1.05
N ILE A 49 4.05 11.48 0.27
CA ILE A 49 4.18 10.40 1.23
C ILE A 49 2.89 10.38 2.03
N ASP A 50 2.19 9.26 1.96
CA ASP A 50 1.03 9.00 2.80
C ASP A 50 1.50 8.15 3.98
N LEU A 51 1.11 8.57 5.19
CA LEU A 51 1.37 7.87 6.43
C LEU A 51 0.02 7.50 7.03
N GLU A 52 -0.12 6.21 7.36
CA GLU A 52 -1.27 5.68 8.09
C GLU A 52 -0.75 5.13 9.41
N VAL A 53 -1.40 5.50 10.51
CA VAL A 53 -1.05 5.06 11.87
C VAL A 53 -2.24 4.35 12.49
N GLU A 54 -2.08 3.07 12.81
CA GLU A 54 -3.08 2.25 13.46
C GLU A 54 -2.67 1.93 14.90
N ALA A 55 -3.53 2.21 15.88
CA ALA A 55 -3.38 1.72 17.24
C ALA A 55 -3.86 0.27 17.35
N LYS A 56 -2.98 -0.66 17.75
CA LYS A 56 -3.35 -2.08 17.83
C LYS A 56 -4.41 -2.40 18.89
N GLU A 57 -4.46 -1.61 19.95
CA GLU A 57 -5.34 -1.89 21.11
C GLU A 57 -6.74 -1.29 20.94
N SER A 58 -6.86 -0.12 20.32
CA SER A 58 -8.14 0.58 20.13
C SER A 58 -8.70 0.47 18.71
N ALA A 59 -7.92 -0.03 17.75
CA ALA A 59 -8.23 0.00 16.31
C ALA A 59 -8.48 1.42 15.77
N ASP A 60 -8.03 2.45 16.50
CA ASP A 60 -8.07 3.83 16.02
C ASP A 60 -7.04 3.98 14.88
N GLN A 61 -7.44 4.64 13.80
CA GLN A 61 -6.61 4.92 12.64
C GLN A 61 -6.54 6.44 12.39
N TRP A 62 -5.34 6.92 12.06
CA TRP A 62 -5.06 8.31 11.70
C TRP A 62 -4.25 8.39 10.42
#